data_AF-A0A2E7QJV1-F1
#
_entry.id   AF-A0A2E7QJV1-F1
#
_cell.length_a   1.000
_cell.length_b   1.000
_cell.length_c   1.000
_cell.angle_alpha   90.00
_cell.angle_beta   90.00
_cell.angle_gamma   90.00
#
_symmetry.space_group_name_H-M   'P 1'
#
loop_
_entity.id
_entity.type
_entity.pdbx_description
1 polymer ?
#
loop_
_entity_poly.entity_id
_entity_poly.type
_entity_poly.pdbx_seq_one_letter_code
_entity_poly.pdbx_strand_id
1 'polypeptide(L)' 'MIVLFTDFGSTGPYVGQIKAVLYRQAPEVSIVDLFADLSPFNPQVAAYLLPAYVEEFAAGTVFLCVVDPGVGGKRAPYL' A
#
# COMPACT_ATOMS: atom_id res chain seq x y z
N MET A 1 11.88 -2.67 -5.23
CA MET A 1 11.23 -2.92 -3.92
C MET A 1 9.78 -2.51 -4.00
N ILE A 2 8.92 -3.08 -3.15
CA ILE A 2 7.51 -2.71 -3.04
C ILE A 2 7.26 -2.09 -1.66
N VAL A 3 6.63 -0.92 -1.64
CA VAL A 3 6.25 -0.21 -0.41
C VAL A 3 4.75 -0.33 -0.20
N LEU A 4 4.32 -0.80 0.97
CA LEU A 4 2.91 -0.91 1.34
C LEU A 4 2.44 0.36 2.04
N PHE A 5 1.34 0.91 1.55
CA PHE A 5 0.73 2.15 2.04
C PHE A 5 -0.79 1.95 2.15
N THR A 6 -1.29 1.63 3.35
CA THR A 6 -2.67 1.14 3.54
C THR A 6 -3.35 1.67 4.81
N ASP A 7 -4.69 1.60 4.84
CA ASP A 7 -5.54 1.92 6.01
C ASP A 7 -6.11 0.67 6.72
N PHE A 8 -5.46 -0.49 6.55
CA PHE A 8 -5.97 -1.79 7.00
C PHE A 8 -5.88 -2.06 8.51
N GLY A 9 -5.10 -1.26 9.22
CA GLY A 9 -4.68 -1.49 10.60
C GLY A 9 -3.55 -2.52 10.72
N SER A 10 -2.77 -2.40 11.80
CA SER A 10 -1.63 -3.28 12.11
C SER A 10 -2.02 -4.59 12.82
N THR A 11 -3.27 -4.71 13.27
CA THR A 11 -3.75 -5.86 14.07
C THR A 11 -4.52 -6.90 13.27
N GLY A 12 -4.88 -6.57 12.03
CA GLY A 12 -5.68 -7.44 11.14
C GLY A 12 -4.83 -8.34 10.23
N PRO A 13 -5.47 -9.30 9.54
CA PRO A 13 -4.77 -10.25 8.68
C PRO A 13 -4.33 -9.66 7.34
N TYR A 14 -4.85 -8.50 6.95
CA TYR A 14 -4.82 -8.02 5.58
C TYR A 14 -3.41 -7.74 5.05
N VAL A 15 -2.55 -7.09 5.84
CA VAL A 15 -1.15 -6.86 5.46
C VAL A 15 -0.40 -8.19 5.28
N GLY A 16 -0.65 -9.16 6.17
CA GLY A 16 -0.09 -10.51 6.05
C GLY A 16 -0.55 -11.22 4.78
N GLN A 17 -1.83 -11.08 4.41
CA GLN A 17 -2.36 -11.67 3.18
C GLN A 17 -1.75 -11.04 1.92
N ILE A 18 -1.59 -9.71 1.88
CA ILE A 18 -0.87 -9.03 0.78
C ILE A 18 0.55 -9.59 0.67
N LYS A 19 1.30 -9.59 1.77
CA LYS A 19 2.67 -10.10 1.79
C LYS A 19 2.77 -11.55 1.34
N ALA A 20 1.85 -12.41 1.76
CA ALA A 20 1.82 -13.81 1.32
C ALA A 20 1.59 -13.98 -0.20
N VAL A 21 0.85 -13.07 -0.84
CA VAL A 21 0.72 -13.04 -2.31
C VAL A 21 2.01 -12.52 -2.94
N LEU A 22 2.55 -11.41 -2.44
CA LEU A 22 3.79 -10.81 -2.97
C LEU A 22 4.97 -11.77 -2.87
N TYR A 23 5.16 -12.46 -1.74
CA TYR A 23 6.22 -13.46 -1.60
C TYR A 23 6.07 -14.66 -2.55
N ARG A 24 4.86 -14.97 -3.02
CA ARG A 24 4.65 -16.03 -4.02
C ARG A 24 4.87 -15.53 -5.45
N GLN A 25 4.46 -14.31 -5.76
CA GLN A 25 4.49 -13.76 -7.13
C GLN A 25 5.81 -13.03 -7.45
N ALA A 26 6.47 -12.50 -6.43
CA ALA A 26 7.69 -11.71 -6.53
C ALA A 26 8.64 -12.03 -5.35
N PRO A 27 9.11 -13.29 -5.22
CA PRO A 27 9.88 -13.75 -4.07
C PRO A 27 11.18 -12.98 -3.82
N GLU A 28 11.81 -12.45 -4.88
CA GLU A 28 13.07 -11.71 -4.81
C GLU A 28 12.87 -10.20 -4.51
N VAL A 29 11.64 -9.71 -4.44
CA VAL A 29 11.35 -8.29 -4.26
C VAL A 29 11.16 -7.98 -2.78
N SER A 30 12.00 -7.10 -2.24
CA SER A 30 11.87 -6.61 -0.87
C SER A 30 10.57 -5.82 -0.67
N ILE A 31 9.94 -6.02 0.48
CA ILE A 31 8.69 -5.37 0.89
C ILE A 31 8.97 -4.50 2.13
N VAL A 32 8.50 -3.25 2.10
CA VAL A 32 8.55 -2.32 3.23
C VAL A 32 7.13 -1.90 3.59
N ASP A 33 6.76 -1.97 4.88
CA ASP A 33 5.50 -1.38 5.35
C ASP A 33 5.77 0.08 5.69
N LEU A 34 5.27 1.01 4.87
CA LEU A 34 5.38 2.44 5.16
C LEU A 34 4.24 2.89 6.07
N PHE A 35 3.00 2.54 5.72
CA PHE A 35 1.86 2.69 6.62
C PHE A 35 0.92 1.49 6.52
N ALA A 36 0.49 1.01 7.69
CA ALA A 36 -0.56 0.00 7.82
C ALA A 36 -1.87 0.61 8.34
N ASP A 37 -1.84 1.80 8.92
CA ASP A 37 -2.87 2.39 9.77
C ASP A 37 -3.19 3.85 9.39
N LEU A 38 -3.18 4.15 8.09
CA LEU A 38 -3.65 5.43 7.58
C LEU A 38 -5.09 5.72 8.02
N SER A 39 -5.48 7.00 7.93
CA SER A 39 -6.86 7.42 8.22
C SER A 39 -7.86 6.56 7.42
N PRO A 40 -8.71 5.77 8.10
CA PRO A 40 -9.58 4.81 7.43
C PRO A 40 -10.52 5.49 6.44
N PHE A 41 -10.64 4.89 5.27
CA PHE A 41 -11.57 5.26 4.21
C PHE A 41 -11.38 6.68 3.67
N ASN A 42 -10.20 7.29 3.86
CA ASN A 42 -9.93 8.66 3.43
C ASN A 42 -8.72 8.75 2.47
N PRO A 43 -8.91 8.43 1.18
CA PRO A 43 -7.81 8.43 0.21
C PRO A 43 -7.22 9.83 -0.02
N GLN A 44 -7.98 10.91 0.17
CA GLN A 44 -7.49 12.27 -0.02
C GLN A 44 -6.46 12.66 1.04
N VAL A 45 -6.78 12.40 2.32
CA VAL A 45 -5.85 12.66 3.43
C VAL A 45 -4.62 11.76 3.33
N ALA A 46 -4.82 10.48 3.00
CA ALA A 46 -3.72 9.55 2.79
C ALA A 46 -2.79 10.00 1.65
N ALA A 47 -3.33 10.36 0.48
CA ALA A 47 -2.52 10.75 -0.67
C ALA A 47 -1.63 11.98 -0.42
N TYR A 48 -2.04 12.88 0.47
CA TYR A 48 -1.24 14.05 0.84
C TYR A 48 0.11 13.68 1.48
N LEU A 49 0.22 12.49 2.08
CA LEU A 49 1.47 12.02 2.69
C LEU A 49 2.48 11.52 1.67
N LEU A 50 2.04 10.98 0.52
CA LEU A 50 2.93 10.31 -0.44
C LEU A 50 4.12 11.19 -0.89
N PRO A 51 3.94 12.47 -1.30
CA PRO A 51 5.05 13.32 -1.72
C PRO A 51 6.13 13.51 -0.63
N ALA A 52 5.77 13.41 0.64
CA ALA A 52 6.71 13.59 1.74
C ALA A 52 7.67 12.39 1.91
N TYR A 53 7.29 11.20 1.43
CA TYR A 53 8.06 9.96 1.64
C TYR A 53 8.68 9.40 0.36
N VAL A 54 8.08 9.66 -0.81
CA VAL A 54 8.50 9.02 -2.08
C VAL A 54 9.98 9.28 -2.41
N GLU A 55 10.50 10.46 -2.08
CA GLU A 55 11.90 10.83 -2.36
C GLU A 55 12.93 10.08 -1.50
N GLU A 56 12.52 9.46 -0.39
CA GLU A 56 13.40 8.67 0.47
C GLU A 56 13.71 7.28 -0.10
N PHE A 57 12.96 6.84 -1.12
CA PHE A 57 13.09 5.51 -1.72
C PHE A 57 13.87 5.55 -3.04
N ALA A 58 14.61 4.47 -3.30
CA ALA A 58 15.40 4.34 -4.51
C ALA A 58 14.52 4.38 -5.77
N ALA A 59 15.08 4.90 -6.88
CA ALA A 59 14.43 4.85 -8.19
C ALA A 59 14.02 3.41 -8.55
N GLY A 60 12.82 3.27 -9.15
CA GLY A 60 12.24 1.96 -9.45
C GLY A 60 11.48 1.30 -8.28
N THR A 61 11.30 2.01 -7.15
CA THR A 61 10.40 1.58 -6.09
C THR A 61 8.94 1.65 -6.55
N VAL A 62 8.18 0.60 -6.27
CA VAL A 62 6.73 0.52 -6.54
C VAL A 62 5.97 0.75 -5.25
N PHE A 63 5.05 1.72 -5.24
CA PHE A 63 4.18 1.98 -4.09
C PHE A 63 2.83 1.28 -4.29
N LEU A 64 2.57 0.23 -3.51
CA LEU A 64 1.26 -0.43 -3.45
C LEU A 64 0.38 0.32 -2.44
N CYS A 65 -0.36 1.29 -2.95
CA CYS A 65 -1.24 2.16 -2.15
C CYS A 65 -2.68 1.63 -2.15
N VAL A 66 -3.22 1.31 -0.97
CA VAL A 66 -4.60 0.85 -0.82
C VAL A 66 -5.27 1.60 0.34
N VAL A 67 -5.98 2.66 -0.02
CA VAL A 67 -6.98 3.32 0.84
C VAL A 67 -8.24 3.40 0.01
N ASP A 68 -9.15 2.46 0.24
CA ASP A 68 -10.16 2.13 -0.75
C ASP A 68 -11.56 1.89 -0.15
N PRO A 69 -12.33 2.98 0.05
CA PRO A 69 -13.73 2.88 0.48
C PRO A 69 -14.65 2.26 -0.58
N GLY A 70 -14.23 2.28 -1.85
CA GLY A 70 -15.06 1.91 -3.00
C GLY A 70 -14.74 0.51 -3.53
N VAL A 71 -14.07 -0.34 -2.75
CA VAL A 71 -13.72 -1.72 -3.15
C VAL A 71 -14.95 -2.49 -3.59
N GLY A 72 -14.84 -3.21 -4.72
CA GLY A 72 -15.96 -3.91 -5.36
C GLY A 72 -16.97 -3.02 -6.09
N GLY A 73 -16.77 -1.69 -6.09
CA GLY A 73 -17.60 -0.73 -6.81
C GLY A 73 -17.23 -0.57 -8.30
N LYS A 74 -17.71 0.51 -8.91
CA LYS A 74 -17.52 0.81 -10.34
C LYS A 74 -16.14 1.38 -10.70
N ARG A 75 -15.34 1.80 -9.71
CA ARG A 75 -14.04 2.43 -9.98
C ARG A 75 -13.03 1.40 -10.46
N ALA A 76 -12.15 1.81 -11.37
CA ALA A 76 -11.05 0.98 -11.85
C ALA A 76 -9.81 1.17 -10.96
N PRO A 77 -8.95 0.13 -10.81
CA PRO A 77 -7.61 0.31 -10.28
C PRO A 77 -6.73 1.07 -11.27
N TYR A 78 -5.69 1.74 -10.75
CA TYR A 78 -4.64 2.38 -11.54
C TYR A 78 -3.29 1.69 -11.28
N LEU A 79 -2.42 1.70 -12.29
CA LEU A 79 -1.04 1.21 -12.23
C LEU A 79 -0.07 2.39 -12.22
#